data_AF-A0A8S3TVU3-F1
#
_entry.id   AF-A0A8S3TVU3-F1
#
_cell.length_a   1.000
_cell.length_b   1.000
_cell.length_c   1.000
_cell.angle_alpha   90.00
_cell.angle_beta   90.00
_cell.angle_gamma   90.00
#
_symmetry.space_group_name_H-M   'P 1'
#
loop_
_entity.id
_entity.type
_entity.pdbx_description
1 polymer ?
#
loop_
_entity_poly.entity_id
_entity_poly.type
_entity_poly.pdbx_seq_one_letter_code
_entity_poly.pdbx_strand_id
1 'polypeptide(L)'
;MGFKTENAKHFAKTCKDHHVAWQLLLTFHTSSLKEMVIPFIRSLKETNLEATVENYFRFYKEFLAHNSNHAFLHLQICRFSQAIINFRMGMRRNNAELVKSAKYHLKELFYGRFHPHYQNIELFDCIQYKFMPDEVKKVWDDTISFTVSGDPSKGQDLDFVLEEKNKAIKQYLPSGTVPSDETWKSICCNITFFESLQDKLTDLLGLSKQSEYGTKIIDINNAITSYRPVLRQHLSTMNDEHTSVCGKKLHSELNTFLEQSTQRRQEKINSCILGIPTDKPTGGPVFITPDEEKKMRKK
;
A
#
# COMPACT_ATOMS: atom_id res chain seq x y z
N MET A 1 -1.30 -11.38 -14.22
CA MET A 1 -2.44 -11.76 -13.37
C MET A 1 -3.77 -11.98 -14.12
N GLY A 2 -3.79 -12.08 -15.47
CA GLY A 2 -4.97 -12.60 -16.20
C GLY A 2 -6.08 -11.61 -16.56
N PHE A 3 -5.93 -10.31 -16.30
CA PHE A 3 -6.93 -9.30 -16.69
C PHE A 3 -6.96 -9.07 -18.20
N LYS A 4 -7.99 -9.60 -18.88
CA LYS A 4 -8.13 -9.52 -20.34
C LYS A 4 -8.86 -8.26 -20.81
N THR A 5 -9.94 -7.87 -20.14
CA THR A 5 -10.79 -6.74 -20.56
C THR A 5 -10.29 -5.40 -20.01
N GLU A 6 -10.56 -4.30 -20.71
CA GLU A 6 -10.23 -2.95 -20.23
C GLU A 6 -10.96 -2.61 -18.92
N ASN A 7 -12.21 -3.05 -18.75
CA ASN A 7 -12.95 -2.88 -17.50
C ASN A 7 -12.25 -3.58 -16.32
N ALA A 8 -11.79 -4.81 -16.51
CA ALA A 8 -11.09 -5.55 -15.46
C ALA A 8 -9.73 -4.93 -15.13
N LYS A 9 -9.00 -4.42 -16.15
CA LYS A 9 -7.77 -3.65 -15.95
C LYS A 9 -8.04 -2.33 -15.22
N HIS A 10 -9.10 -1.61 -15.58
CA HIS A 10 -9.48 -0.37 -14.93
C HIS A 10 -9.88 -0.59 -13.48
N PHE A 11 -10.66 -1.64 -13.20
CA PHE A 11 -11.01 -2.06 -11.86
C PHE A 11 -9.77 -2.37 -11.01
N ALA A 12 -8.82 -3.14 -11.55
CA ALA A 12 -7.56 -3.45 -10.88
C ALA A 12 -6.70 -2.19 -10.64
N LYS A 13 -6.68 -1.25 -11.58
CA LYS A 13 -5.91 0.01 -11.47
C LYS A 13 -6.49 1.00 -10.47
N THR A 14 -7.82 1.04 -10.36
CA THR A 14 -8.51 1.98 -9.45
C THR A 14 -8.58 1.47 -8.02
N CYS A 15 -8.29 0.18 -7.80
CA CYS A 15 -8.37 -0.46 -6.48
C CYS A 15 -9.72 -0.21 -5.78
N LYS A 16 -10.80 -0.13 -6.57
CA LYS A 16 -12.14 0.26 -6.10
C LYS A 16 -12.68 -0.67 -5.01
N ASP A 17 -12.33 -1.96 -5.08
CA ASP A 17 -12.60 -2.94 -4.03
C ASP A 17 -11.31 -3.20 -3.25
N HIS A 18 -11.29 -2.80 -1.97
CA HIS A 18 -10.13 -2.94 -1.11
C HIS A 18 -9.75 -4.39 -0.82
N HIS A 19 -10.73 -5.30 -0.77
CA HIS A 19 -10.45 -6.72 -0.55
C HIS A 19 -9.74 -7.29 -1.77
N VAL A 20 -10.29 -7.09 -2.97
CA VAL A 20 -9.69 -7.57 -4.22
C VAL A 20 -8.32 -6.94 -4.46
N ALA A 21 -8.19 -5.63 -4.26
CA ALA A 21 -6.90 -4.93 -4.38
C ALA A 21 -5.83 -5.54 -3.45
N TRP A 22 -6.22 -5.90 -2.22
CA TRP A 22 -5.33 -6.60 -1.29
C TRP A 22 -4.94 -8.00 -1.77
N GLN A 23 -5.87 -8.78 -2.34
CA GLN A 23 -5.54 -10.09 -2.92
C GLN A 23 -4.55 -9.95 -4.08
N LEU A 24 -4.73 -8.94 -4.94
CA LEU A 24 -3.83 -8.66 -6.06
C LEU A 24 -2.43 -8.26 -5.58
N LEU A 25 -2.35 -7.40 -4.56
CA LEU A 25 -1.09 -7.01 -3.96
C LEU A 25 -0.35 -8.22 -3.37
N LEU A 26 -1.02 -9.04 -2.56
CA LEU A 26 -0.40 -10.21 -1.96
C LEU A 26 0.02 -11.25 -3.00
N THR A 27 -0.82 -11.47 -4.02
CA THR A 27 -0.49 -12.36 -5.15
C THR A 27 0.75 -11.86 -5.88
N PHE A 28 0.80 -10.57 -6.23
CA PHE A 28 1.94 -9.94 -6.89
C PHE A 28 3.20 -10.05 -6.03
N HIS A 29 3.14 -9.62 -4.77
CA HIS A 29 4.27 -9.60 -3.85
C HIS A 29 4.84 -11.00 -3.65
N THR A 30 3.99 -11.97 -3.26
CA THR A 30 4.42 -13.33 -2.92
C THR A 30 4.95 -14.08 -4.15
N SER A 31 4.26 -13.95 -5.30
CA SER A 31 4.71 -14.60 -6.53
C SER A 31 6.06 -14.06 -6.97
N SER A 32 6.22 -12.74 -6.95
CA SER A 32 7.42 -12.11 -7.48
C SER A 32 8.62 -12.32 -6.57
N LEU A 33 8.45 -12.29 -5.24
CA LEU A 33 9.50 -12.62 -4.28
C LEU A 33 10.02 -14.06 -4.47
N LYS A 34 9.12 -15.01 -4.74
CA LYS A 34 9.52 -16.40 -5.07
C LYS A 34 10.31 -16.51 -6.37
N GLU A 35 10.00 -15.70 -7.37
CA GLU A 35 10.73 -15.73 -8.65
C GLU A 35 12.07 -14.98 -8.58
N MET A 36 12.21 -13.97 -7.72
CA MET A 36 13.47 -13.23 -7.52
C MET A 36 14.62 -14.08 -6.99
N VAL A 37 14.34 -15.17 -6.27
CA VAL A 37 15.36 -16.05 -5.71
C VAL A 37 15.88 -17.06 -6.75
N ILE A 38 15.15 -17.28 -7.85
CA ILE A 38 15.50 -18.29 -8.87
C ILE A 38 16.85 -18.02 -9.54
N PRO A 39 17.19 -16.78 -9.96
CA PRO A 39 18.51 -16.49 -10.52
C PRO A 39 19.65 -16.92 -9.60
N PHE A 40 19.53 -16.66 -8.29
CA PHE A 40 20.50 -17.11 -7.31
C PHE A 40 20.57 -18.63 -7.20
N ILE A 41 19.42 -19.33 -7.12
CA ILE A 41 19.39 -20.80 -7.08
C ILE A 41 20.06 -21.41 -8.34
N ARG A 42 19.90 -20.76 -9.51
CA ARG A 42 20.57 -21.19 -10.74
C ARG A 42 22.08 -20.96 -10.67
N SER A 43 22.51 -19.78 -10.21
CA SER A 43 23.94 -19.48 -10.08
C SER A 43 24.63 -20.44 -9.11
N LEU A 44 23.99 -20.84 -8.01
CA LEU A 44 24.55 -21.83 -7.07
C LEU A 44 24.88 -23.17 -7.75
N LYS A 45 24.07 -23.59 -8.72
CA LYS A 45 24.32 -24.83 -9.49
C LYS A 45 25.50 -24.68 -10.46
N GLU A 46 25.76 -23.48 -10.93
CA GLU A 46 26.84 -23.16 -11.88
C GLU A 46 28.17 -22.91 -11.17
N THR A 47 28.14 -22.30 -9.98
CA THR A 47 29.33 -21.87 -9.23
C THR A 47 29.69 -22.77 -8.05
N ASN A 48 28.88 -23.79 -7.74
CA ASN A 48 29.01 -24.68 -6.59
C ASN A 48 29.18 -23.94 -5.25
N LEU A 49 28.58 -22.75 -5.12
CA LEU A 49 28.59 -21.95 -3.90
C LEU A 49 27.57 -22.48 -2.90
N GLU A 50 27.79 -22.23 -1.62
CA GLU A 50 26.81 -22.53 -0.57
C GLU A 50 25.66 -21.51 -0.56
N ALA A 51 24.45 -22.00 -0.29
CA ALA A 51 23.24 -21.19 -0.17
C ALA A 51 23.20 -20.42 1.17
N THR A 52 24.01 -19.37 1.29
CA THR A 52 24.01 -18.48 2.47
C THR A 52 23.33 -17.15 2.18
N VAL A 53 22.85 -16.48 3.23
CA VAL A 53 22.26 -15.13 3.15
C VAL A 53 23.26 -14.11 2.59
N GLU A 54 24.52 -14.22 3.01
CA GLU A 54 25.60 -13.34 2.53
C GLU A 54 25.83 -13.52 1.01
N ASN A 55 25.93 -14.77 0.55
CA ASN A 55 26.12 -15.07 -0.87
C ASN A 55 24.92 -14.60 -1.70
N TYR A 56 23.69 -14.74 -1.17
CA TYR A 56 22.50 -14.20 -1.82
C TYR A 56 22.62 -12.69 -2.02
N PHE A 57 22.90 -11.92 -0.96
CA PHE A 57 22.99 -10.46 -1.09
C PHE A 57 24.14 -10.01 -2.01
N ARG A 58 25.28 -10.69 -1.96
CA ARG A 58 26.43 -10.40 -2.85
C ARG A 58 26.07 -10.63 -4.31
N PHE A 59 25.55 -11.82 -4.64
CA PHE A 59 25.08 -12.16 -5.98
C PHE A 59 24.01 -11.18 -6.44
N TYR A 60 23.01 -10.93 -5.60
CA TYR A 60 21.85 -10.15 -5.99
C TYR A 60 22.21 -8.69 -6.26
N LYS A 61 23.12 -8.10 -5.49
CA LYS A 61 23.62 -6.73 -5.73
C LYS A 61 24.24 -6.59 -7.13
N GLU A 62 25.12 -7.51 -7.50
CA GLU A 62 25.77 -7.51 -8.82
C GLU A 62 24.79 -7.84 -9.95
N PHE A 63 23.90 -8.81 -9.72
CA PHE A 63 22.87 -9.22 -10.67
C PHE A 63 21.93 -8.06 -11.02
N LEU A 64 21.45 -7.31 -10.02
CA LEU A 64 20.56 -6.17 -10.26
C LEU A 64 21.23 -5.03 -11.03
N ALA A 65 22.54 -4.82 -10.84
CA ALA A 65 23.26 -3.77 -11.56
C ALA A 65 23.25 -3.97 -13.09
N HIS A 66 23.13 -5.22 -13.54
CA HIS A 66 23.14 -5.59 -14.96
C HIS A 66 21.76 -5.99 -15.49
N ASN A 67 20.72 -6.03 -14.64
CA ASN A 67 19.39 -6.53 -15.04
C ASN A 67 18.29 -5.52 -14.69
N SER A 68 18.05 -4.56 -15.58
CA SER A 68 17.08 -3.45 -15.37
C SER A 68 15.67 -3.91 -14.96
N ASN A 69 15.11 -4.93 -15.60
CA ASN A 69 13.78 -5.45 -15.23
C ASN A 69 13.78 -6.07 -13.83
N HIS A 70 14.84 -6.78 -13.44
CA HIS A 70 14.97 -7.33 -12.09
C HIS A 70 15.20 -6.23 -11.06
N ALA A 71 15.99 -5.19 -11.38
CA ALA A 71 16.18 -4.00 -10.55
C ALA A 71 14.85 -3.27 -10.30
N PHE A 72 14.08 -3.02 -11.36
CA PHE A 72 12.77 -2.42 -11.25
C PHE A 72 11.81 -3.29 -10.43
N LEU A 73 11.74 -4.59 -10.72
CA LEU A 73 10.89 -5.52 -9.99
C LEU A 73 11.26 -5.59 -8.51
N HIS A 74 12.56 -5.63 -8.18
CA HIS A 74 13.08 -5.56 -6.82
C HIS A 74 12.61 -4.30 -6.11
N LEU A 75 12.72 -3.13 -6.73
CA LEU A 75 12.23 -1.87 -6.17
C LEU A 75 10.72 -1.93 -5.90
N GLN A 76 9.92 -2.42 -6.87
CA GLN A 76 8.47 -2.55 -6.71
C GLN A 76 8.10 -3.47 -5.54
N ILE A 77 8.87 -4.55 -5.32
CA ILE A 77 8.55 -5.54 -4.29
C ILE A 77 9.06 -5.11 -2.93
N CYS A 78 10.39 -4.99 -2.80
CA CYS A 78 11.06 -4.82 -1.52
C CYS A 78 10.85 -3.43 -0.92
N ARG A 79 10.62 -2.40 -1.75
CA ARG A 79 10.29 -1.06 -1.27
C ARG A 79 8.78 -0.85 -1.21
N PHE A 80 8.11 -0.79 -2.36
CA PHE A 80 6.74 -0.29 -2.40
C PHE A 80 5.70 -1.31 -1.92
N SER A 81 5.68 -2.51 -2.47
CA SER A 81 4.67 -3.51 -2.05
C SER A 81 4.87 -3.92 -0.58
N GLN A 82 6.11 -4.07 -0.13
CA GLN A 82 6.42 -4.35 1.27
C GLN A 82 6.00 -3.20 2.18
N ALA A 83 6.20 -1.93 1.76
CA ALA A 83 5.74 -0.78 2.53
C ALA A 83 4.21 -0.76 2.66
N ILE A 84 3.44 -1.06 1.61
CA ILE A 84 1.97 -1.16 1.71
C ILE A 84 1.57 -2.26 2.69
N ILE A 85 2.25 -3.42 2.63
CA ILE A 85 1.99 -4.53 3.55
C ILE A 85 2.31 -4.13 4.99
N ASN A 86 3.47 -3.51 5.21
CA ASN A 86 3.90 -3.01 6.51
C ASN A 86 2.95 -1.94 7.05
N PHE A 87 2.46 -1.03 6.21
CA PHE A 87 1.47 -0.03 6.60
C PHE A 87 0.23 -0.69 7.17
N ARG A 88 -0.38 -1.62 6.42
CA ARG A 88 -1.57 -2.34 6.88
C ARG A 88 -1.30 -3.17 8.14
N MET A 89 -0.15 -3.86 8.20
CA MET A 89 0.23 -4.64 9.38
C MET A 89 0.43 -3.74 10.60
N GLY A 90 1.04 -2.58 10.43
CA GLY A 90 1.26 -1.60 11.49
C GLY A 90 -0.07 -1.10 12.06
N MET A 91 -0.99 -0.71 11.18
CA MET A 91 -2.35 -0.34 11.56
C MET A 91 -3.08 -1.47 12.29
N ARG A 92 -3.00 -2.70 11.78
CA ARG A 92 -3.71 -3.85 12.38
C ARG A 92 -3.11 -4.36 13.68
N ARG A 93 -1.84 -4.04 13.95
CA ARG A 93 -1.11 -4.49 15.14
C ARG A 93 -0.81 -3.38 16.14
N ASN A 94 -1.38 -2.20 15.94
CA ASN A 94 -1.08 -1.03 16.74
C ASN A 94 0.42 -0.73 16.86
N ASN A 95 1.13 -0.78 15.74
CA ASN A 95 2.58 -0.58 15.68
C ASN A 95 2.92 0.69 14.88
N ALA A 96 3.10 1.79 15.62
CA ALA A 96 3.40 3.11 15.07
C ALA A 96 4.69 3.15 14.25
N GLU A 97 5.75 2.49 14.74
CA GLU A 97 7.05 2.45 14.05
C GLU A 97 6.95 1.79 12.68
N LEU A 98 6.16 0.72 12.58
CA LEU A 98 5.92 0.05 11.31
C LEU A 98 5.11 0.93 10.34
N VAL A 99 4.13 1.70 10.85
CA VAL A 99 3.38 2.68 10.05
C VAL A 99 4.30 3.80 9.55
N LYS A 100 5.15 4.37 10.42
CA LYS A 100 6.10 5.43 10.05
C LYS A 100 7.11 4.94 9.01
N SER A 101 7.70 3.76 9.22
CA SER A 101 8.62 3.14 8.26
C SER A 101 7.96 2.93 6.90
N ALA A 102 6.70 2.46 6.89
CA ALA A 102 5.95 2.31 5.66
C ALA A 102 5.68 3.66 4.97
N LYS A 103 5.20 4.69 5.69
CA LYS A 103 5.00 6.04 5.16
C LYS A 103 6.30 6.60 4.56
N TYR A 104 7.43 6.37 5.23
CA TYR A 104 8.75 6.78 4.75
C TYR A 104 9.11 6.18 3.38
N HIS A 105 8.74 4.92 3.11
CA HIS A 105 8.99 4.29 1.80
C HIS A 105 7.91 4.55 0.75
N LEU A 106 6.70 4.92 1.16
CA LEU A 106 5.61 5.21 0.22
C LEU A 106 5.69 6.62 -0.36
N LYS A 107 6.29 7.56 0.37
CA LYS A 107 6.38 8.96 -0.04
C LYS A 107 6.92 9.13 -1.46
N GLU A 108 7.90 8.32 -1.86
CA GLU A 108 8.52 8.42 -3.18
C GLU A 108 7.53 8.20 -4.32
N LEU A 109 6.46 7.42 -4.12
CA LEU A 109 5.40 7.26 -5.12
C LEU A 109 4.70 8.58 -5.44
N PHE A 110 4.48 9.44 -4.44
CA PHE A 110 3.80 10.72 -4.62
C PHE A 110 4.63 11.70 -5.44
N TYR A 111 5.95 11.66 -5.30
CA TYR A 111 6.87 12.53 -6.05
C TYR A 111 7.21 11.99 -7.44
N GLY A 112 7.45 10.68 -7.56
CA GLY A 112 7.74 10.05 -8.85
C GLY A 112 6.56 10.12 -9.81
N ARG A 113 5.34 9.84 -9.34
CA ARG A 113 4.12 9.88 -10.17
C ARG A 113 3.42 11.22 -10.20
N PHE A 114 4.02 12.24 -9.58
CA PHE A 114 3.51 13.61 -9.53
C PHE A 114 2.06 13.70 -9.03
N HIS A 115 1.88 13.51 -7.73
CA HIS A 115 0.60 13.66 -7.04
C HIS A 115 0.63 14.85 -6.06
N PRO A 116 0.38 16.10 -6.51
CA PRO A 116 0.57 17.30 -5.71
C PRO A 116 -0.18 17.31 -4.37
N HIS A 117 -1.42 16.81 -4.34
CA HIS A 117 -2.19 16.73 -3.10
C HIS A 117 -1.53 15.80 -2.08
N TYR A 118 -1.13 14.59 -2.49
CA TYR A 118 -0.46 13.64 -1.60
C TYR A 118 0.95 14.08 -1.22
N GLN A 119 1.67 14.78 -2.10
CA GLN A 119 2.95 15.42 -1.78
C GLN A 119 2.79 16.44 -0.66
N ASN A 120 1.79 17.33 -0.76
CA ASN A 120 1.54 18.35 0.26
C ASN A 120 1.11 17.71 1.59
N ILE A 121 0.24 16.69 1.57
CA ILE A 121 -0.16 15.96 2.78
C ILE A 121 1.06 15.32 3.44
N GLU A 122 1.87 14.57 2.69
CA GLU A 122 3.07 13.93 3.23
C GLU A 122 4.07 14.94 3.80
N LEU A 123 4.28 16.04 3.09
CA LEU A 123 5.21 17.08 3.51
C LEU A 123 4.73 17.75 4.80
N PHE A 124 3.44 18.09 4.87
CA PHE A 124 2.83 18.71 6.03
C PHE A 124 2.86 17.78 7.25
N ASP A 125 2.45 16.51 7.09
CA ASP A 125 2.55 15.48 8.12
C ASP A 125 3.97 15.37 8.68
N CYS A 126 4.97 15.32 7.79
CA CYS A 126 6.38 15.20 8.19
C CYS A 126 6.88 16.43 8.95
N ILE A 127 6.54 17.63 8.49
CA ILE A 127 6.93 18.89 9.12
C ILE A 127 6.29 18.99 10.50
N GLN A 128 4.96 18.83 10.57
CA GLN A 128 4.23 18.90 11.83
C GLN A 128 4.80 17.94 12.85
N TYR A 129 4.98 16.67 12.48
CA TYR A 129 5.57 15.68 13.37
C TYR A 129 6.98 16.07 13.84
N LYS A 130 7.81 16.66 12.97
CA LYS A 130 9.17 17.09 13.32
C LYS A 130 9.19 18.21 14.37
N PHE A 131 8.25 19.15 14.26
CA PHE A 131 8.16 20.33 15.13
C PHE A 131 7.29 20.13 16.38
N MET A 132 6.55 19.03 16.48
CA MET A 132 5.78 18.70 17.67
C MET A 132 6.68 18.45 18.89
N PRO A 133 6.27 18.90 20.10
CA PRO A 133 6.86 18.46 21.37
C PRO A 133 6.77 16.94 21.53
N ASP A 134 7.70 16.35 22.28
CA ASP A 134 7.77 14.89 22.41
C ASP A 134 6.55 14.30 23.13
N GLU A 135 5.93 15.08 24.03
CA GLU A 135 4.67 14.71 24.68
C GLU A 135 3.53 14.56 23.66
N VAL A 136 3.49 15.45 22.66
CA VAL A 136 2.49 15.42 21.59
C VAL A 136 2.78 14.29 20.62
N LYS A 137 4.06 14.05 20.27
CA LYS A 137 4.45 12.91 19.44
C LYS A 137 4.04 11.58 20.07
N LYS A 138 4.20 11.45 21.39
CA LYS A 138 3.76 10.26 22.12
C LYS A 138 2.26 10.02 21.95
N VAL A 139 1.44 11.05 22.16
CA VAL A 139 -0.03 10.95 21.95
C VAL A 139 -0.35 10.62 20.49
N TRP A 140 0.35 11.23 19.53
CA TRP A 140 0.17 10.94 18.11
C TRP A 140 0.48 9.46 17.79
N ASP A 141 1.59 8.94 18.31
CA ASP A 141 2.01 7.56 18.10
C ASP A 141 1.04 6.57 18.75
N ASP A 142 0.56 6.88 19.94
CA ASP A 142 -0.45 6.09 20.65
C ASP A 142 -1.82 6.11 19.95
N THR A 143 -2.06 7.09 19.07
CA THR A 143 -3.33 7.27 18.34
C THR A 143 -3.24 7.02 16.84
N ILE A 144 -2.08 6.59 16.33
CA ILE A 144 -1.94 6.25 14.91
C ILE A 144 -2.74 5.01 14.51
N SER A 145 -3.07 4.17 15.49
CA SER A 145 -3.96 3.03 15.37
C SER A 145 -4.73 2.88 16.68
N PHE A 146 -5.98 2.43 16.60
CA PHE A 146 -6.87 2.31 17.75
C PHE A 146 -7.15 0.85 18.09
N THR A 147 -6.96 0.51 19.36
CA THR A 147 -7.37 -0.78 19.89
C THR A 147 -8.87 -0.80 20.15
N VAL A 148 -9.62 -1.53 19.32
CA VAL A 148 -11.09 -1.66 19.46
C VAL A 148 -11.48 -2.76 20.46
N SER A 149 -10.66 -3.80 20.59
CA SER A 149 -10.98 -4.99 21.41
C SER A 149 -10.34 -5.00 22.81
N GLY A 150 -9.68 -3.91 23.21
CA GLY A 150 -8.85 -3.86 24.42
C GLY A 150 -7.51 -4.61 24.34
N ASP A 151 -7.23 -5.30 23.21
CA ASP A 151 -5.98 -6.02 22.98
C ASP A 151 -4.92 -5.07 22.40
N PRO A 152 -3.81 -4.80 23.11
CA PRO A 152 -2.79 -3.85 22.66
C PRO A 152 -2.10 -4.28 21.35
N SER A 153 -2.21 -5.56 20.97
CA SER A 153 -1.66 -6.09 19.72
C SER A 153 -2.64 -6.04 18.54
N LYS A 154 -3.87 -5.53 18.74
CA LYS A 154 -4.88 -5.36 17.71
C LYS A 154 -5.24 -3.90 17.57
N GLY A 155 -5.11 -3.42 16.35
CA GLY A 155 -5.39 -2.04 15.96
C GLY A 155 -6.35 -1.95 14.79
N GLN A 156 -6.96 -0.78 14.63
CA GLN A 156 -7.74 -0.37 13.47
C GLN A 156 -7.46 1.11 13.16
N ASP A 157 -7.71 1.49 11.91
CA ASP A 157 -7.71 2.90 11.53
C ASP A 157 -8.92 3.62 12.16
N LEU A 158 -8.74 4.90 12.52
CA LEU A 158 -9.80 5.71 13.10
C LEU A 158 -11.01 5.81 12.17
N ASP A 159 -10.77 5.97 10.87
CA ASP A 159 -11.84 6.05 9.87
C ASP A 159 -12.68 4.77 9.86
N PHE A 160 -12.04 3.60 9.98
CA PHE A 160 -12.73 2.31 10.08
C PHE A 160 -13.57 2.22 11.37
N VAL A 161 -13.01 2.66 12.50
CA VAL A 161 -13.73 2.68 13.79
C VAL A 161 -14.96 3.60 13.71
N LEU A 162 -14.81 4.77 13.11
CA LEU A 162 -15.88 5.73 12.92
C LEU A 162 -16.94 5.21 11.94
N GLU A 163 -16.55 4.54 10.86
CA GLU A 163 -17.47 3.93 9.90
C GLU A 163 -18.34 2.86 10.58
N GLU A 164 -17.74 1.97 11.37
CA GLU A 164 -18.48 0.94 12.11
C GLU A 164 -19.43 1.53 13.15
N LYS A 165 -19.00 2.57 13.87
CA LYS A 165 -19.90 3.30 14.79
C LYS A 165 -21.04 4.00 14.04
N ASN A 166 -20.77 4.56 12.87
CA ASN A 166 -21.81 5.16 12.02
C ASN A 166 -22.81 4.11 11.50
N LYS A 167 -22.35 2.91 11.12
CA LYS A 167 -23.23 1.79 10.75
C LYS A 167 -24.13 1.38 11.91
N ALA A 168 -23.56 1.24 13.11
CA ALA A 168 -24.33 0.91 14.31
C ALA A 168 -25.40 1.98 14.59
N ILE A 169 -25.05 3.27 14.54
CA ILE A 169 -26.00 4.38 14.72
C ILE A 169 -27.14 4.30 13.69
N LYS A 170 -26.81 4.04 12.42
CA LYS A 170 -27.81 3.95 11.34
C LYS A 170 -28.82 2.84 11.52
N GLN A 171 -28.49 1.75 12.23
CA GLN A 171 -29.44 0.68 12.52
C GLN A 171 -30.59 1.13 13.44
N TYR A 172 -30.37 2.17 14.24
CA TYR A 172 -31.36 2.71 15.18
C TYR A 172 -32.14 3.90 14.62
N LEU A 173 -31.80 4.37 13.41
CA LEU A 173 -32.54 5.47 12.78
C LEU A 173 -33.92 5.00 12.32
N PRO A 174 -34.95 5.85 12.43
CA PRO A 174 -36.28 5.51 11.92
C PRO A 174 -36.22 5.27 10.41
N SER A 175 -36.90 4.21 9.96
CA SER A 175 -37.00 3.88 8.54
C SER A 175 -38.06 4.75 7.85
N GLY A 176 -37.79 5.15 6.61
CA GLY A 176 -38.76 5.85 5.75
C GLY A 176 -38.88 7.36 5.94
N THR A 177 -38.16 7.96 6.88
CA THR A 177 -38.10 9.43 7.05
C THR A 177 -36.66 9.91 7.16
N VAL A 178 -36.40 11.14 6.71
CA VAL A 178 -35.10 11.79 6.96
C VAL A 178 -35.03 12.13 8.45
N PRO A 179 -34.05 11.58 9.21
CA PRO A 179 -33.98 11.83 10.65
C PRO A 179 -33.64 13.30 10.94
N SER A 180 -34.29 13.88 11.95
CA SER A 180 -33.96 15.23 12.44
C SER A 180 -32.64 15.25 13.20
N ASP A 181 -32.04 16.43 13.37
CA ASP A 181 -30.82 16.61 14.15
C ASP A 181 -31.01 16.19 15.61
N GLU A 182 -32.19 16.41 16.19
CA GLU A 182 -32.55 15.91 17.53
C GLU A 182 -32.57 14.38 17.58
N THR A 183 -33.08 13.73 16.53
CA THR A 183 -33.09 12.26 16.41
C THR A 183 -31.65 11.73 16.35
N TRP A 184 -30.81 12.32 15.50
CA TRP A 184 -29.39 11.97 15.42
C TRP A 184 -28.70 12.13 16.77
N LYS A 185 -28.87 13.28 17.42
CA LYS A 185 -28.25 13.56 18.72
C LYS A 185 -28.72 12.56 19.78
N SER A 186 -30.02 12.28 19.85
CA SER A 186 -30.58 11.32 20.80
C SER A 186 -29.97 9.93 20.63
N ILE A 187 -29.86 9.44 19.39
CA ILE A 187 -29.30 8.11 19.12
C ILE A 187 -27.81 8.07 19.41
N CYS A 188 -27.04 9.05 18.92
CA CYS A 188 -25.60 9.11 19.14
C CYS A 188 -25.24 9.14 20.64
N CYS A 189 -25.99 9.89 21.46
CA CYS A 189 -25.75 9.97 22.90
C CYS A 189 -26.14 8.69 23.65
N ASN A 190 -27.05 7.88 23.11
CA ASN A 190 -27.58 6.67 23.75
C ASN A 190 -27.08 5.37 23.09
N ILE A 191 -26.15 5.43 22.14
CA ILE A 191 -25.75 4.27 21.34
C ILE A 191 -25.20 3.11 22.19
N THR A 192 -24.41 3.40 23.22
CA THR A 192 -23.88 2.38 24.15
C THR A 192 -24.97 1.71 24.97
N PHE A 193 -26.01 2.46 25.33
CA PHE A 193 -27.18 1.89 26.01
C PHE A 193 -27.94 0.95 25.07
N PHE A 194 -28.15 1.35 23.82
CA PHE A 194 -28.81 0.51 22.81
C PHE A 194 -28.01 -0.76 22.48
N GLU A 195 -26.69 -0.64 22.28
CA GLU A 195 -25.78 -1.79 22.10
C GLU A 195 -25.88 -2.76 23.29
N SER A 196 -25.87 -2.26 24.53
CA SER A 196 -26.01 -3.11 25.73
C SER A 196 -27.37 -3.80 25.82
N LEU A 197 -28.44 -3.12 25.41
CA LEU A 197 -29.80 -3.68 25.41
C LEU A 197 -29.95 -4.76 24.34
N GLN A 198 -29.41 -4.53 23.14
CA GLN A 198 -29.36 -5.50 22.06
C GLN A 198 -28.60 -6.77 22.49
N ASP A 199 -27.47 -6.61 23.18
CA ASP A 199 -26.66 -7.73 23.67
C ASP A 199 -27.45 -8.61 24.65
N LYS A 200 -28.07 -7.99 25.66
CA LYS A 200 -28.93 -8.70 26.62
C LYS A 200 -30.09 -9.43 25.95
N LEU A 201 -30.69 -8.81 24.93
CA LEU A 201 -31.83 -9.37 24.21
C LEU A 201 -31.39 -10.54 23.32
N THR A 202 -30.23 -10.42 22.68
CA THR A 202 -29.58 -11.49 21.89
C THR A 202 -29.26 -12.69 22.78
N ASP A 203 -28.66 -12.44 23.94
CA ASP A 203 -28.35 -13.48 24.94
C ASP A 203 -29.61 -14.17 25.46
N LEU A 204 -30.66 -13.39 25.78
CA LEU A 204 -31.95 -13.92 26.25
C LEU A 204 -32.64 -14.79 25.21
N LEU A 205 -32.51 -14.45 23.92
CA LEU A 205 -33.06 -15.21 22.81
C LEU A 205 -32.18 -16.40 22.38
N GLY A 206 -31.01 -16.60 23.01
CA GLY A 206 -30.06 -17.65 22.64
C GLY A 206 -29.51 -17.50 21.21
N LEU A 207 -29.54 -16.29 20.66
CA LEU A 207 -29.02 -16.01 19.33
C LEU A 207 -27.49 -15.90 19.42
N SER A 208 -26.75 -16.62 18.58
CA SER A 208 -25.33 -16.36 18.46
C SER A 208 -25.12 -15.09 17.65
N LYS A 209 -24.35 -14.14 18.19
CA LYS A 209 -23.77 -13.08 17.36
C LYS A 209 -22.92 -13.77 16.29
N GLN A 210 -23.39 -13.79 15.05
CA GLN A 210 -22.51 -14.12 13.94
C GLN A 210 -21.42 -13.06 13.94
N SER A 211 -20.22 -13.45 14.35
CA SER A 211 -19.06 -12.60 14.17
C SER A 211 -18.83 -12.49 12.66
N GLU A 212 -19.32 -11.42 12.04
CA GLU A 212 -19.00 -11.10 10.64
C GLU A 212 -17.48 -10.95 10.43
N TYR A 213 -16.73 -10.82 11.54
CA TYR A 213 -15.29 -10.71 11.62
C TYR A 213 -14.52 -12.03 11.71
N GLY A 214 -15.08 -13.12 11.19
CA GLY A 214 -14.22 -14.22 10.75
C GLY A 214 -13.21 -13.64 9.76
N THR A 215 -11.93 -13.61 10.14
CA THR A 215 -10.86 -13.17 9.22
C THR A 215 -10.87 -14.16 8.07
N LYS A 216 -11.61 -13.84 7.00
CA LYS A 216 -11.78 -14.73 5.87
C LYS A 216 -10.38 -14.96 5.32
N ILE A 217 -9.82 -16.14 5.58
CA ILE A 217 -8.48 -16.47 5.12
C ILE A 217 -8.57 -16.41 3.61
N ILE A 218 -7.88 -15.43 3.04
CA ILE A 218 -7.88 -15.22 1.60
C ILE A 218 -6.95 -16.28 1.01
N ASP A 219 -7.52 -17.30 0.40
CA ASP A 219 -6.72 -18.28 -0.35
C ASP A 219 -6.30 -17.67 -1.70
N ILE A 220 -5.04 -17.26 -1.77
CA ILE A 220 -4.39 -16.73 -2.98
C ILE A 220 -3.51 -17.77 -3.68
N ASN A 221 -3.47 -19.03 -3.20
CA ASN A 221 -2.52 -20.02 -3.70
C ASN A 221 -2.74 -20.33 -5.19
N ASN A 222 -4.01 -20.44 -5.61
CA ASN A 222 -4.35 -20.65 -7.03
C ASN A 222 -3.86 -19.50 -7.91
N ALA A 223 -4.00 -18.25 -7.44
CA ALA A 223 -3.55 -17.07 -8.16
C ALA A 223 -2.01 -17.02 -8.25
N ILE A 224 -1.30 -17.39 -7.18
CA ILE A 224 0.16 -17.52 -7.16
C ILE A 224 0.62 -18.59 -8.15
N THR A 225 0.05 -19.80 -8.08
CA THR A 225 0.40 -20.92 -8.94
C THR A 225 0.18 -20.59 -10.42
N SER A 226 -0.87 -19.81 -10.73
CA SER A 226 -1.16 -19.38 -12.10
C SER A 226 -0.24 -18.25 -12.59
N TYR A 227 0.14 -17.32 -11.71
CA TYR A 227 0.90 -16.14 -12.11
C TYR A 227 2.42 -16.39 -12.22
N ARG A 228 2.97 -17.24 -11.34
CA ARG A 228 4.41 -17.51 -11.30
C ARG A 228 5.00 -18.03 -12.62
N PRO A 229 4.39 -18.99 -13.35
CA PRO A 229 4.94 -19.46 -14.63
C PRO A 229 5.04 -18.35 -15.68
N VAL A 230 4.03 -17.47 -15.74
CA VAL A 230 4.01 -16.32 -16.65
C VAL A 230 5.14 -15.34 -16.31
N LEU A 231 5.30 -15.02 -15.02
CA LEU A 231 6.38 -14.15 -14.57
C LEU A 231 7.75 -14.78 -14.85
N ARG A 232 7.92 -16.07 -14.57
CA ARG A 232 9.17 -16.79 -14.83
C ARG A 232 9.56 -16.75 -16.30
N GLN A 233 8.62 -17.08 -17.18
CA GLN A 233 8.83 -17.07 -18.62
C GLN A 233 9.27 -15.68 -19.10
N HIS A 234 8.60 -14.64 -18.60
CA HIS A 234 8.96 -13.27 -18.89
C HIS A 234 10.38 -12.96 -18.43
N LEU A 235 10.74 -13.26 -17.17
CA LEU A 235 12.08 -13.01 -16.62
C LEU A 235 13.19 -13.83 -17.29
N SER A 236 12.88 -15.01 -17.84
CA SER A 236 13.87 -15.88 -18.51
C SER A 236 14.12 -15.56 -19.98
N THR A 237 13.20 -14.85 -20.64
CA THR A 237 13.28 -14.52 -22.07
C THR A 237 13.74 -13.09 -22.32
N MET A 238 14.25 -12.41 -21.28
CA MET A 238 14.64 -11.01 -21.36
C MET A 238 15.97 -10.84 -22.07
N ASN A 239 15.97 -9.96 -23.08
CA ASN A 239 17.14 -9.23 -23.53
C ASN A 239 17.28 -7.94 -22.68
N ASP A 240 18.35 -7.16 -22.89
CA ASP A 240 18.64 -5.90 -22.16
C ASP A 240 17.52 -4.83 -22.21
N GLU A 241 16.42 -5.06 -22.93
CA GLU A 241 15.30 -4.15 -23.05
C GLU A 241 14.33 -4.18 -21.84
N HIS A 242 14.05 -3.00 -21.28
CA HIS A 242 13.09 -2.82 -20.19
C HIS A 242 11.64 -2.97 -20.71
N THR A 243 10.97 -4.07 -20.36
CA THR A 243 9.64 -4.43 -20.88
C THR A 243 8.72 -4.98 -19.80
N SER A 244 7.42 -4.82 -19.99
CA SER A 244 6.39 -5.39 -19.13
C SER A 244 6.21 -6.89 -19.38
N VAL A 245 5.53 -7.58 -18.45
CA VAL A 245 5.18 -9.02 -18.57
C VAL A 245 4.43 -9.36 -19.87
N CYS A 246 3.75 -8.38 -20.48
CA CYS A 246 3.06 -8.53 -21.75
C CYS A 246 3.90 -8.13 -22.98
N GLY A 247 5.21 -7.92 -22.84
CA GLY A 247 6.12 -7.52 -23.92
C GLY A 247 6.05 -6.04 -24.32
N LYS A 248 5.25 -5.21 -23.62
CA LYS A 248 5.21 -3.76 -23.92
C LYS A 248 6.46 -3.06 -23.41
N LYS A 249 7.06 -2.19 -24.24
CA LYS A 249 8.19 -1.34 -23.86
C LYS A 249 7.84 -0.43 -22.69
N LEU A 250 8.67 -0.47 -21.66
CA LEU A 250 8.57 0.38 -20.48
C LEU A 250 9.45 1.63 -20.67
N HIS A 251 9.12 2.70 -19.94
CA HIS A 251 9.91 3.92 -19.99
C HIS A 251 11.26 3.74 -19.30
N SER A 252 12.34 4.26 -19.88
CA SER A 252 13.70 4.12 -19.34
C SER A 252 13.88 4.78 -17.96
N GLU A 253 13.13 5.85 -17.69
CA GLU A 253 13.15 6.55 -16.40
C GLU A 253 12.67 5.70 -15.21
N LEU A 254 11.99 4.57 -15.45
CA LEU A 254 11.58 3.67 -14.37
C LEU A 254 12.79 3.07 -13.64
N ASN A 255 13.93 2.92 -14.32
CA ASN A 255 15.17 2.46 -13.70
C ASN A 255 15.74 3.48 -12.71
N THR A 256 15.51 4.77 -12.95
CA THR A 256 15.94 5.87 -12.06
C THR A 256 14.78 6.44 -11.25
N PHE A 257 13.67 5.71 -11.14
CA PHE A 257 12.44 6.17 -10.48
C PHE A 257 12.72 6.67 -9.06
N LEU A 258 13.50 5.93 -8.27
CA LEU A 258 13.77 6.28 -6.88
C LEU A 258 14.61 7.55 -6.75
N GLU A 259 15.64 7.69 -7.60
CA GLU A 259 16.52 8.87 -7.63
C GLU A 259 15.72 10.11 -7.99
N GLN A 260 14.93 10.04 -9.07
CA GLN A 260 14.08 11.14 -9.51
C GLN A 260 13.04 11.51 -8.45
N SER A 261 12.40 10.52 -7.82
CA SER A 261 11.41 10.77 -6.77
C SER A 261 12.03 11.47 -5.56
N THR A 262 13.24 11.06 -5.17
CA THR A 262 13.98 11.65 -4.04
C THR A 262 14.41 13.08 -4.36
N GLN A 263 14.96 13.30 -5.56
CA GLN A 263 15.35 14.63 -6.01
C GLN A 263 14.15 15.58 -6.04
N ARG A 264 13.03 15.17 -6.63
CA ARG A 264 11.80 15.98 -6.70
C ARG A 264 11.25 16.31 -5.32
N ARG A 265 11.34 15.37 -4.36
CA ARG A 265 10.97 15.64 -2.98
C ARG A 265 11.86 16.71 -2.35
N GLN A 266 13.17 16.64 -2.59
CA GLN A 266 14.11 17.63 -2.09
C GLN A 266 13.86 19.02 -2.70
N GLU A 267 13.59 19.10 -4.00
CA GLU A 267 13.21 20.33 -4.70
C GLU A 267 11.91 20.92 -4.14
N LYS A 268 10.91 20.08 -3.85
CA LYS A 268 9.66 20.50 -3.21
C LYS A 268 9.88 21.06 -1.80
N ILE A 269 10.75 20.43 -1.01
CA ILE A 269 11.14 20.93 0.32
C ILE A 269 11.83 22.28 0.20
N ASN A 270 12.81 22.41 -0.69
CA ASN A 270 13.58 23.64 -0.87
C ASN A 270 12.68 24.81 -1.31
N SER A 271 11.76 24.56 -2.24
CA SER A 271 10.81 25.59 -2.71
C SER A 271 9.75 25.95 -1.68
N CYS A 272 9.10 24.96 -1.04
CA CYS A 272 7.98 25.22 -0.13
C CYS A 272 8.39 25.65 1.27
N ILE A 273 9.52 25.17 1.79
CA ILE A 273 9.95 25.46 3.18
C ILE A 273 11.04 26.52 3.21
N LEU A 274 12.05 26.38 2.34
CA LEU A 274 13.25 27.23 2.40
C LEU A 274 13.15 28.47 1.50
N GLY A 275 12.09 28.57 0.68
CA GLY A 275 11.90 29.67 -0.27
C GLY A 275 13.00 29.77 -1.34
N ILE A 276 13.77 28.70 -1.55
CA ILE A 276 14.86 28.66 -2.53
C ILE A 276 14.22 28.48 -3.92
N PRO A 277 14.46 29.40 -4.87
CA PRO A 277 13.99 29.23 -6.24
C PRO A 277 14.54 27.93 -6.83
N THR A 278 13.65 27.09 -7.35
CA THR A 278 14.04 25.90 -8.10
C THR A 278 14.29 26.31 -9.55
N ASP A 279 15.56 26.28 -10.00
CA ASP A 279 15.97 26.63 -11.37
C ASP A 279 15.37 25.74 -12.46
N LYS A 280 14.74 24.62 -12.08
CA LYS A 280 14.05 23.70 -12.98
C LYS A 280 12.56 23.66 -12.64
N PRO A 281 11.66 23.71 -13.64
CA PRO A 281 10.27 23.33 -13.43
C PRO A 281 10.27 21.92 -12.84
N THR A 282 9.50 21.68 -11.78
CA THR A 282 9.24 20.34 -11.26
C THR A 282 8.91 19.43 -12.43
N GLY A 283 9.82 18.49 -12.75
CA GLY A 283 9.68 17.62 -13.91
C GLY A 283 8.34 16.88 -13.88
N GLY A 284 7.78 16.62 -15.07
CA GLY A 284 6.56 15.81 -15.22
C GLY A 284 6.70 14.43 -14.60
N PRO A 285 5.59 13.68 -14.40
CA PRO A 285 5.64 12.37 -13.75
C PRO A 285 6.60 11.41 -14.47
N VAL A 286 7.27 10.53 -13.72
CA VAL A 286 8.00 9.40 -14.31
C VAL A 286 6.98 8.50 -14.99
N PHE A 287 7.00 8.47 -16.33
CA PHE A 287 6.03 7.74 -17.12
C PHE A 287 6.26 6.23 -17.04
N ILE A 288 5.19 5.43 -17.15
CA ILE A 288 5.27 3.96 -17.15
C ILE A 288 5.63 3.47 -18.55
N THR A 289 5.06 4.09 -19.59
CA THR A 289 5.33 3.76 -21.00
C THR A 289 5.60 5.02 -21.82
N PRO A 290 6.34 4.90 -22.94
CA PRO A 290 6.52 6.01 -23.89
C PRO A 290 5.19 6.56 -24.45
N ASP A 291 4.16 5.71 -24.57
CA ASP A 291 2.85 6.16 -25.05
C ASP A 291 2.10 7.01 -24.02
N GLU A 292 2.31 6.75 -22.72
CA GLU A 292 1.77 7.58 -21.64
C GLU A 292 2.33 8.99 -21.71
N GLU A 293 3.65 9.11 -21.88
CA GLU A 293 4.34 10.39 -22.06
C GLU A 293 3.76 11.16 -23.26
N LYS A 294 3.67 10.52 -24.43
CA LYS A 294 3.14 11.13 -25.66
C LYS A 294 1.72 11.65 -25.48
N LYS A 295 0.87 10.94 -24.72
CA LYS A 295 -0.50 11.37 -24.45
C LYS A 295 -0.56 12.59 -23.52
N MET A 296 0.33 12.66 -22.55
CA MET A 296 0.37 13.76 -21.58
C MET A 296 0.99 15.02 -22.18
N ARG A 297 1.96 14.91 -23.10
CA ARG A 297 2.54 16.06 -23.83
C ARG A 297 1.60 16.68 -24.88
N LYS A 298 0.51 16.01 -25.24
CA LYS A 298 -0.51 16.48 -26.19
C LYS A 298 -1.70 17.19 -25.52
N LYS A 299 -1.77 17.15 -24.19
CA LYS A 299 -2.77 17.87 -23.39
C LYS A 299 -2.14 19.14 -22.84
#